data_AF-A0A7C5M9T4-F1
#
_entry.id   AF-A0A7C5M9T4-F1
#
_cell.length_a   1.000
_cell.length_b   1.000
_cell.length_c   1.000
_cell.angle_alpha   90.00
_cell.angle_beta   90.00
_cell.angle_gamma   90.00
#
_symmetry.space_group_name_H-M   'P 1'
#
loop_
_entity.id
_entity.type
_entity.pdbx_description
1 polymer ?
#
loop_
_entity_poly.entity_id
_entity_poly.type
_entity_poly.pdbx_seq_one_letter_code
_entity_poly.pdbx_strand_id
1 'polypeptide(L)'
;MKKLGTVVVAVVAMVFAASCAKKATPEEAKKACAQLQALTKAANPQPPAPDPVAQVTADFQKKLQDLQTAQAQAIQAIEAEMQEKLKDEKADKEAITKEYNEKKNQKAQEFAPQFAALNQQKNDAIKAATDAKAKAEADQKAQEEKDLKACVDKMIKDRVTKAKVDCQLKATKLEDFNKCK
;
A
#
# COMPACT_ATOMS: atom_id res chain seq x y z
N MET A 1 70.62 41.72 -19.23
CA MET A 1 70.12 40.32 -19.22
C MET A 1 70.36 39.71 -17.84
N LYS A 2 69.43 38.88 -17.34
CA LYS A 2 69.42 38.13 -16.06
C LYS A 2 68.99 38.97 -14.83
N LYS A 3 68.01 38.61 -13.99
CA LYS A 3 67.17 37.40 -13.84
C LYS A 3 65.88 37.80 -13.09
N LEU A 4 64.72 37.52 -13.68
CA LEU A 4 63.45 37.36 -12.96
C LEU A 4 63.44 35.97 -12.34
N GLY A 5 63.18 35.86 -11.05
CA GLY A 5 62.99 34.58 -10.40
C GLY A 5 62.81 34.76 -8.90
N THR A 6 61.66 34.32 -8.39
CA THR A 6 61.41 33.63 -7.10
C THR A 6 60.01 33.99 -6.56
N VAL A 7 58.93 33.82 -7.33
CA VAL A 7 57.56 33.90 -6.77
C VAL A 7 56.57 32.98 -7.51
N VAL A 8 56.89 31.71 -7.81
CA VAL A 8 55.88 30.77 -8.36
C VAL A 8 56.20 29.30 -8.03
N VAL A 9 56.45 28.92 -6.76
CA VAL A 9 56.61 27.48 -6.40
C VAL A 9 56.04 27.15 -5.01
N ALA A 10 54.91 27.74 -4.62
CA ALA A 10 54.26 27.41 -3.33
C ALA A 10 52.79 26.98 -3.45
N VAL A 11 52.21 26.93 -4.65
CA VAL A 11 50.78 26.62 -4.85
C VAL A 11 50.54 25.20 -5.39
N VAL A 12 51.58 24.47 -5.82
CA VAL A 12 51.43 23.14 -6.43
C VAL A 12 51.49 21.98 -5.41
N ALA A 13 51.95 22.22 -4.18
CA ALA A 13 52.09 21.17 -3.16
C ALA A 13 50.77 20.76 -2.46
N MET A 14 49.68 21.53 -2.58
CA MET A 14 48.38 21.14 -2.00
C MET A 14 47.53 20.25 -2.93
N VAL A 15 47.97 19.99 -4.17
CA VAL A 15 47.17 19.19 -5.13
C VAL A 15 47.44 17.68 -5.00
N PHE A 16 48.59 17.27 -4.44
CA PHE A 16 48.96 15.85 -4.33
C PHE A 16 48.60 15.18 -2.99
N ALA A 17 48.14 15.93 -1.98
CA ALA A 17 47.62 15.33 -0.74
C ALA A 17 46.16 14.83 -0.89
N ALA A 18 45.44 15.28 -1.92
CA ALA A 18 44.06 14.86 -2.19
C ALA A 18 43.93 13.45 -2.81
N SER A 19 45.03 12.87 -3.32
CA SER A 19 45.02 11.55 -3.96
C SER A 19 45.07 10.35 -3.01
N CYS A 20 45.31 10.57 -1.70
CA CYS A 20 45.37 9.50 -0.69
C CYS A 20 44.15 9.48 0.26
N ALA A 21 43.05 10.15 -0.07
CA ALA A 21 41.83 10.06 0.72
C ALA A 21 41.25 8.64 0.63
N LYS A 22 41.20 7.93 1.77
CA LYS A 22 40.66 6.57 1.87
C LYS A 22 39.27 6.54 1.25
N LYS A 23 39.11 5.72 0.21
CA LYS A 23 37.82 5.53 -0.46
C LYS A 23 36.87 4.76 0.44
N ALA A 24 35.60 5.10 0.37
CA ALA A 24 34.57 4.33 1.07
C ALA A 24 34.53 2.90 0.51
N THR A 25 34.37 1.94 1.41
CA THR A 25 34.14 0.54 1.03
C THR A 25 32.73 0.35 0.48
N PRO A 26 32.47 -0.71 -0.31
CA PRO A 26 31.12 -1.01 -0.80
C PRO A 26 30.08 -1.14 0.32
N GLU A 27 30.46 -1.70 1.47
CA GLU A 27 29.61 -1.82 2.66
C GLU A 27 29.27 -0.46 3.28
N GLU A 28 30.25 0.46 3.37
CA GLU A 28 30.03 1.83 3.83
C GLU A 28 29.12 2.61 2.87
N ALA A 29 29.31 2.45 1.56
CA ALA A 29 28.43 3.03 0.53
C ALA A 29 27.00 2.48 0.63
N LYS A 30 26.84 1.17 0.87
CA LYS A 30 25.53 0.53 1.07
C LYS A 30 24.78 1.14 2.25
N LYS A 31 25.46 1.33 3.39
CA LYS A 31 24.88 1.98 4.57
C LYS A 31 24.49 3.44 4.31
N ALA A 32 25.31 4.20 3.58
CA ALA A 32 25.00 5.58 3.23
C ALA A 32 23.80 5.69 2.29
N CYS A 33 23.69 4.80 1.30
CA CYS A 33 22.53 4.73 0.40
C CYS A 33 21.25 4.33 1.13
N ALA A 34 21.33 3.36 2.06
CA ALA A 34 20.19 3.00 2.91
C ALA A 34 19.75 4.18 3.79
N GLN A 35 20.71 4.91 4.38
CA GLN A 35 20.45 6.13 5.15
C GLN A 35 19.80 7.22 4.28
N LEU A 36 20.26 7.41 3.04
CA LEU A 36 19.65 8.35 2.09
C LEU A 36 18.19 7.98 1.79
N GLN A 37 17.90 6.71 1.53
CA GLN A 37 16.53 6.24 1.31
C GLN A 37 15.66 6.48 2.55
N ALA A 38 16.17 6.16 3.74
CA ALA A 38 15.45 6.37 5.01
C ALA A 38 15.16 7.87 5.26
N LEU A 39 16.14 8.74 5.07
CA LEU A 39 15.99 10.19 5.22
C LEU A 39 15.07 10.78 4.15
N THR A 40 15.06 10.23 2.93
CA THR A 40 14.16 10.65 1.85
C THR A 40 12.71 10.29 2.18
N LYS A 41 12.47 9.08 2.69
CA LYS A 41 11.15 8.64 3.18
C LYS A 41 10.68 9.46 4.38
N ALA A 42 11.58 9.78 5.31
CA ALA A 42 11.27 10.61 6.49
C ALA A 42 10.98 12.08 6.11
N ALA A 43 11.66 12.62 5.10
CA ALA A 43 11.43 13.97 4.61
C ALA A 43 10.15 14.10 3.76
N ASN A 44 9.71 13.00 3.14
CA ASN A 44 8.48 12.94 2.34
C ASN A 44 7.60 11.76 2.81
N PRO A 45 7.00 11.87 4.00
CA PRO A 45 6.13 10.81 4.50
C PRO A 45 4.95 10.63 3.55
N GLN A 46 4.88 9.49 2.89
CA GLN A 46 3.68 9.12 2.13
C GLN A 46 2.62 8.63 3.12
N PRO A 47 1.36 9.09 2.99
CA PRO A 47 0.27 8.50 3.74
C PRO A 47 0.20 7.00 3.44
N PRO A 48 -0.17 6.16 4.42
CA PRO A 48 -0.33 4.75 4.17
C PRO A 48 -1.31 4.55 3.01
N ALA A 49 -0.89 3.73 2.03
CA ALA A 49 -1.77 3.38 0.94
C ALA A 49 -3.06 2.77 1.50
N PRO A 50 -4.25 3.14 0.98
CA PRO A 50 -5.50 2.57 1.44
C PRO A 50 -5.47 1.04 1.30
N ASP A 51 -5.93 0.32 2.32
CA ASP A 51 -5.92 -1.15 2.30
C ASP A 51 -7.02 -1.67 1.36
N PRO A 52 -6.67 -2.27 0.21
CA PRO A 52 -7.66 -2.69 -0.78
C PRO A 52 -8.59 -3.79 -0.23
N VAL A 53 -8.12 -4.59 0.72
CA VAL A 53 -8.94 -5.61 1.39
C VAL A 53 -10.02 -4.96 2.27
N ALA A 54 -9.69 -3.88 2.96
CA ALA A 54 -10.66 -3.14 3.78
C ALA A 54 -11.75 -2.50 2.93
N GLN A 55 -11.39 -1.93 1.76
CA GLN A 55 -12.35 -1.37 0.81
C GLN A 55 -13.30 -2.43 0.28
N VAL A 56 -12.78 -3.57 -0.21
CA VAL A 56 -13.59 -4.69 -0.67
C VAL A 56 -14.53 -5.19 0.44
N THR A 57 -14.02 -5.31 1.67
CA THR A 57 -14.83 -5.78 2.80
C THR A 57 -16.00 -4.84 3.11
N ALA A 58 -15.76 -3.51 3.11
CA ALA A 58 -16.79 -2.51 3.34
C ALA A 58 -17.87 -2.52 2.25
N ASP A 59 -17.46 -2.61 0.98
CA ASP A 59 -18.38 -2.67 -0.16
C ASP A 59 -19.28 -3.90 -0.10
N PHE A 60 -18.72 -5.07 0.24
CA PHE A 60 -19.50 -6.30 0.37
C PHE A 60 -20.38 -6.31 1.62
N GLN A 61 -19.98 -5.67 2.72
CA GLN A 61 -20.88 -5.46 3.87
C GLN A 61 -22.11 -4.65 3.49
N LYS A 62 -21.94 -3.57 2.72
CA LYS A 62 -23.06 -2.77 2.24
C LYS A 62 -24.00 -3.59 1.35
N LYS A 63 -23.45 -4.32 0.38
CA LYS A 63 -24.24 -5.21 -0.49
C LYS A 63 -25.01 -6.28 0.30
N LEU A 64 -24.40 -6.85 1.34
CA LEU A 64 -25.04 -7.82 2.22
C LEU A 64 -26.23 -7.18 2.97
N GLN A 65 -26.04 -5.98 3.51
CA GLN A 65 -27.07 -5.25 4.23
C GLN A 65 -28.23 -4.83 3.31
N ASP A 66 -27.93 -4.39 2.09
CA ASP A 66 -28.93 -4.07 1.07
C ASP A 66 -29.75 -5.32 0.71
N LEU A 67 -29.09 -6.47 0.54
CA LEU A 67 -29.76 -7.74 0.25
C LEU A 67 -30.64 -8.23 1.41
N GLN A 68 -30.17 -8.09 2.65
CA GLN A 68 -30.97 -8.39 3.85
C GLN A 68 -32.19 -7.47 3.96
N THR A 69 -32.03 -6.19 3.65
CA THR A 69 -33.13 -5.22 3.66
C THR A 69 -34.16 -5.56 2.59
N ALA A 70 -33.71 -5.91 1.37
CA ALA A 70 -34.60 -6.33 0.29
C ALA A 70 -35.37 -7.61 0.64
N GLN A 71 -34.72 -8.59 1.27
CA GLN A 71 -35.38 -9.80 1.75
C GLN A 71 -36.43 -9.48 2.82
N ALA A 72 -36.09 -8.63 3.79
CA ALA A 72 -37.02 -8.22 4.85
C ALA A 72 -38.24 -7.47 4.30
N GLN A 73 -38.05 -6.55 3.36
CA GLN A 73 -39.14 -5.83 2.69
C GLN A 73 -40.04 -6.78 1.88
N ALA A 74 -39.47 -7.75 1.17
CA ALA A 74 -40.24 -8.75 0.43
C ALA A 74 -41.09 -9.62 1.37
N ILE A 75 -40.54 -10.01 2.53
CA ILE A 75 -41.28 -10.76 3.56
C ILE A 75 -42.39 -9.91 4.18
N GLN A 76 -42.13 -8.63 4.48
CA GLN A 76 -43.13 -7.71 5.02
C GLN A 76 -44.30 -7.49 4.04
N ALA A 77 -44.03 -7.41 2.73
CA ALA A 77 -45.08 -7.32 1.72
C ALA A 77 -45.99 -8.57 1.73
N ILE A 78 -45.40 -9.76 1.87
CA ILE A 78 -46.15 -11.03 1.99
C ILE A 78 -46.97 -11.06 3.30
N GLU A 79 -46.44 -10.52 4.39
CA GLU A 79 -47.16 -10.39 5.67
C GLU A 79 -48.34 -9.42 5.56
N ALA A 80 -48.18 -8.30 4.87
CA ALA A 80 -49.26 -7.34 4.63
C ALA A 80 -50.38 -7.96 3.78
N GLU A 81 -50.04 -8.67 2.70
CA GLU A 81 -51.01 -9.41 1.87
C GLU A 81 -51.79 -10.45 2.70
N MET A 82 -51.11 -11.18 3.58
CA MET A 82 -51.74 -12.16 4.47
C MET A 82 -52.70 -11.48 5.45
N GLN A 83 -52.28 -10.39 6.10
CA GLN A 83 -53.13 -9.66 7.03
C GLN A 83 -54.37 -9.08 6.35
N GLU A 84 -54.26 -8.66 5.09
CA GLU A 84 -55.40 -8.18 4.31
C GLU A 84 -56.39 -9.29 4.00
N LYS A 85 -55.91 -10.47 3.56
CA LYS A 85 -56.75 -11.66 3.34
C LYS A 85 -57.45 -12.16 4.61
N LEU A 86 -56.80 -12.05 5.77
CA LEU A 86 -57.36 -12.47 7.06
C LEU A 86 -58.44 -11.53 7.62
N LYS A 87 -58.65 -10.35 7.03
CA LYS A 87 -59.74 -9.42 7.42
C LYS A 87 -61.10 -9.85 6.87
N ASP A 88 -61.14 -10.74 5.88
CA ASP A 88 -62.39 -11.31 5.37
C ASP A 88 -62.94 -12.33 6.38
N GLU A 89 -64.15 -12.12 6.90
CA GLU A 89 -64.78 -13.02 7.87
C GLU A 89 -65.08 -14.41 7.30
N LYS A 90 -65.08 -14.57 5.96
CA LYS A 90 -65.23 -15.85 5.26
C LYS A 90 -63.89 -16.49 4.88
N ALA A 91 -62.78 -15.89 5.29
CA ALA A 91 -61.44 -16.37 4.96
C ALA A 91 -61.16 -17.77 5.53
N ASP A 92 -60.69 -18.67 4.67
CA ASP A 92 -60.09 -19.94 5.09
C ASP A 92 -58.68 -19.67 5.64
N LYS A 93 -58.59 -19.62 6.97
CA LYS A 93 -57.34 -19.31 7.68
C LYS A 93 -56.25 -20.36 7.46
N GLU A 94 -56.60 -21.63 7.28
CA GLU A 94 -55.62 -22.68 7.01
C GLU A 94 -55.04 -22.54 5.59
N ALA A 95 -55.90 -22.31 4.60
CA ALA A 95 -55.46 -22.08 3.22
C ALA A 95 -54.56 -20.83 3.12
N ILE A 96 -54.93 -19.72 3.77
CA ILE A 96 -54.12 -18.49 3.78
C ILE A 96 -52.77 -18.70 4.46
N THR A 97 -52.74 -19.41 5.60
CA THR A 97 -51.48 -19.70 6.32
C THR A 97 -50.56 -20.59 5.48
N LYS A 98 -51.13 -21.56 4.76
CA LYS A 98 -50.37 -22.42 3.84
C LYS A 98 -49.77 -21.62 2.68
N GLU A 99 -50.58 -20.78 2.02
CA GLU A 99 -50.12 -19.89 0.94
C GLU A 99 -49.02 -18.94 1.43
N TYR A 100 -49.18 -18.38 2.63
CA TYR A 100 -48.20 -17.49 3.25
C TYR A 100 -46.85 -18.19 3.47
N ASN A 101 -46.85 -19.38 4.08
CA ASN A 101 -45.63 -20.17 4.30
C ASN A 101 -44.96 -20.56 2.98
N GLU A 102 -45.74 -20.88 1.95
CA GLU A 102 -45.24 -21.23 0.63
C GLU A 102 -44.58 -20.01 -0.05
N LYS A 103 -45.22 -18.83 -0.01
CA LYS A 103 -44.64 -17.57 -0.50
C LYS A 103 -43.37 -17.18 0.25
N LYS A 104 -43.35 -17.32 1.58
CA LYS A 104 -42.15 -17.07 2.40
C LYS A 104 -41.00 -18.01 2.02
N ASN A 105 -41.29 -19.30 1.84
CA ASN A 105 -40.29 -20.28 1.42
C ASN A 105 -39.79 -20.02 -0.01
N GLN A 106 -40.66 -19.66 -0.95
CA GLN A 106 -40.26 -19.27 -2.30
C GLN A 106 -39.33 -18.06 -2.28
N LYS A 107 -39.65 -17.01 -1.50
CA LYS A 107 -38.75 -15.87 -1.32
C LYS A 107 -37.43 -16.27 -0.66
N ALA A 108 -37.44 -17.12 0.35
CA ALA A 108 -36.21 -17.63 0.93
C ALA A 108 -35.34 -18.36 -0.11
N GLN A 109 -35.95 -19.17 -0.98
CA GLN A 109 -35.26 -19.87 -2.08
C GLN A 109 -34.77 -18.92 -3.19
N GLU A 110 -35.45 -17.80 -3.44
CA GLU A 110 -35.04 -16.79 -4.41
C GLU A 110 -33.81 -15.99 -3.94
N PHE A 111 -33.74 -15.67 -2.65
CA PHE A 111 -32.64 -14.91 -2.06
C PHE A 111 -31.45 -15.79 -1.64
N ALA A 112 -31.67 -17.06 -1.27
CA ALA A 112 -30.61 -17.99 -0.89
C ALA A 112 -29.43 -18.05 -1.88
N PRO A 113 -29.63 -18.22 -3.21
CA PRO A 113 -28.53 -18.22 -4.16
C PRO A 113 -27.85 -16.85 -4.28
N GLN A 114 -28.57 -15.74 -4.06
CA GLN A 114 -27.99 -14.39 -4.08
C GLN A 114 -27.03 -14.18 -2.91
N PHE A 115 -27.40 -14.63 -1.70
CA PHE A 115 -26.50 -14.62 -0.54
C PHE A 115 -25.27 -15.52 -0.76
N ALA A 116 -25.46 -16.72 -1.31
CA ALA A 116 -24.36 -17.64 -1.60
C ALA A 116 -23.39 -17.05 -2.65
N ALA A 117 -23.91 -16.50 -3.74
CA ALA A 117 -23.12 -15.85 -4.78
C ALA A 117 -22.37 -14.63 -4.24
N LEU A 118 -23.02 -13.80 -3.41
CA LEU A 118 -22.39 -12.62 -2.83
C LEU A 118 -21.25 -12.99 -1.87
N ASN A 119 -21.40 -14.06 -1.08
CA ASN A 119 -20.33 -14.59 -0.24
C ASN A 119 -19.16 -15.15 -1.06
N GLN A 120 -19.44 -15.86 -2.14
CA GLN A 120 -18.40 -16.37 -3.03
C GLN A 120 -17.63 -15.22 -3.69
N GLN A 121 -18.33 -14.23 -4.25
CA GLN A 121 -17.74 -13.03 -4.84
C GLN A 121 -16.89 -12.25 -3.84
N LYS A 122 -17.33 -12.15 -2.57
CA LYS A 122 -16.56 -11.52 -1.50
C LYS A 122 -15.23 -12.24 -1.30
N ASN A 123 -15.24 -13.56 -1.21
CA ASN A 123 -14.02 -14.35 -0.99
C ASN A 123 -13.05 -14.21 -2.15
N ASP A 124 -13.55 -14.26 -3.39
CA ASP A 124 -12.74 -14.09 -4.60
C ASP A 124 -12.14 -12.67 -4.67
N ALA A 125 -12.93 -11.64 -4.35
CA ALA A 125 -12.47 -10.26 -4.33
C ALA A 125 -11.43 -10.00 -3.23
N ILE A 126 -11.61 -10.56 -2.03
CA ILE A 126 -10.62 -10.47 -0.94
C ILE A 126 -9.31 -11.14 -1.36
N LYS A 127 -9.39 -12.32 -1.97
CA LYS A 127 -8.21 -13.02 -2.48
C LYS A 127 -7.48 -12.19 -3.53
N ALA A 128 -8.21 -11.68 -4.53
CA ALA A 128 -7.64 -10.83 -5.57
C ALA A 128 -7.01 -9.54 -5.01
N ALA A 129 -7.66 -8.89 -4.03
CA ALA A 129 -7.11 -7.71 -3.36
C ALA A 129 -5.85 -8.03 -2.55
N THR A 130 -5.81 -9.19 -1.89
CA THR A 130 -4.64 -9.67 -1.16
C THR A 130 -3.46 -9.95 -2.11
N ASP A 131 -3.71 -10.65 -3.21
CA ASP A 131 -2.70 -10.95 -4.23
C ASP A 131 -2.16 -9.67 -4.89
N ALA A 132 -3.04 -8.70 -5.18
CA ALA A 132 -2.64 -7.41 -5.72
C ALA A 132 -1.77 -6.61 -4.73
N LYS A 133 -2.12 -6.61 -3.45
CA LYS A 133 -1.31 -5.98 -2.38
C LYS A 133 0.06 -6.64 -2.25
N ALA A 134 0.11 -7.97 -2.21
CA ALA A 134 1.36 -8.72 -2.13
C ALA A 134 2.26 -8.45 -3.34
N LYS A 135 1.68 -8.38 -4.55
CA LYS A 135 2.42 -8.03 -5.76
C LYS A 135 2.96 -6.59 -5.72
N ALA A 136 2.14 -5.62 -5.30
CA ALA A 136 2.58 -4.24 -5.16
C ALA A 136 3.71 -4.08 -4.14
N GLU A 137 3.64 -4.78 -3.01
CA GLU A 137 4.71 -4.79 -2.00
C GLU A 137 5.99 -5.46 -2.53
N ALA A 138 5.87 -6.54 -3.30
CA ALA A 138 7.01 -7.21 -3.92
C ALA A 138 7.68 -6.32 -4.99
N ASP A 139 6.90 -5.68 -5.85
CA ASP A 139 7.39 -4.75 -6.87
C ASP A 139 8.06 -3.52 -6.21
N GLN A 140 7.49 -3.00 -5.12
CA GLN A 140 8.07 -1.91 -4.36
C GLN A 140 9.41 -2.31 -3.72
N LYS A 141 9.50 -3.49 -3.08
CA LYS A 141 10.76 -4.01 -2.53
C LYS A 141 11.82 -4.22 -3.62
N ALA A 142 11.43 -4.79 -4.76
CA ALA A 142 12.34 -4.99 -5.89
C ALA A 142 12.86 -3.66 -6.46
N GLN A 143 12.01 -2.62 -6.49
CA GLN A 143 12.44 -1.29 -6.90
C GLN A 143 13.38 -0.64 -5.87
N GLU A 144 13.08 -0.76 -4.57
CA GLU A 144 13.94 -0.26 -3.50
C GLU A 144 15.35 -0.90 -3.53
N GLU A 145 15.42 -2.21 -3.79
CA GLU A 145 16.70 -2.93 -3.97
C GLU A 145 17.47 -2.46 -5.21
N LYS A 146 16.77 -2.24 -6.34
CA LYS A 146 17.39 -1.68 -7.56
C LYS A 146 17.94 -0.29 -7.32
N ASP A 147 17.18 0.58 -6.66
CA ASP A 147 17.58 1.95 -6.35
C ASP A 147 18.76 1.98 -5.38
N LEU A 148 18.78 1.08 -4.40
CA LEU A 148 19.88 0.94 -3.46
C LEU A 148 21.16 0.47 -4.17
N LYS A 149 21.05 -0.53 -5.06
CA LYS A 149 22.19 -1.00 -5.85
C LYS A 149 22.72 0.09 -6.78
N ALA A 150 21.83 0.78 -7.51
CA ALA A 150 22.22 1.89 -8.39
C ALA A 150 22.89 3.03 -7.62
N CYS A 151 22.43 3.33 -6.40
CA CYS A 151 23.07 4.30 -5.52
C CYS A 151 24.49 3.86 -5.13
N VAL A 152 24.67 2.60 -4.72
CA VAL A 152 25.99 2.06 -4.36
C VAL A 152 26.94 2.10 -5.56
N ASP A 153 26.50 1.64 -6.72
CA ASP A 153 27.28 1.64 -7.96
C ASP A 153 27.72 3.07 -8.32
N LYS A 154 26.82 4.05 -8.17
CA LYS A 154 27.14 5.47 -8.36
C LYS A 154 28.19 5.96 -7.36
N MET A 155 28.06 5.66 -6.07
CA MET A 155 29.04 6.07 -5.06
C MET A 155 30.44 5.47 -5.29
N ILE A 156 30.50 4.22 -5.76
CA ILE A 156 31.76 3.56 -6.14
C ILE A 156 32.35 4.23 -7.38
N LYS A 157 31.55 4.48 -8.42
CA LYS A 157 31.98 5.13 -9.67
C LYS A 157 32.47 6.57 -9.42
N ASP A 158 31.78 7.32 -8.57
CA ASP A 158 32.15 8.69 -8.17
C ASP A 158 33.34 8.70 -7.20
N ARG A 159 33.84 7.52 -6.79
CA ARG A 159 34.96 7.33 -5.85
C ARG A 159 34.77 8.17 -4.60
N VAL A 160 33.59 8.07 -3.97
CA VAL A 160 33.27 8.81 -2.75
C VAL A 160 34.28 8.49 -1.64
N THR A 161 34.70 9.52 -0.91
CA THR A 161 35.66 9.38 0.19
C THR A 161 34.97 8.82 1.44
N LYS A 162 35.74 8.12 2.28
CA LYS A 162 35.26 7.65 3.57
C LYS A 162 34.75 8.81 4.44
N ALA A 163 35.45 9.94 4.44
CA ALA A 163 35.04 11.14 5.20
C ALA A 163 33.64 11.64 4.81
N LYS A 164 33.32 11.64 3.52
CA LYS A 164 31.98 12.01 3.04
C LYS A 164 30.92 11.02 3.50
N VAL A 165 31.20 9.71 3.40
CA VAL A 165 30.27 8.67 3.87
C VAL A 165 30.08 8.72 5.40
N ASP A 166 31.14 8.93 6.17
CA ASP A 166 31.04 9.05 7.63
C ASP A 166 30.21 10.28 8.04
N CYS A 167 30.29 11.39 7.30
CA CYS A 167 29.41 12.55 7.47
C CYS A 167 27.95 12.18 7.14
N GLN A 168 27.73 11.53 6.00
CA GLN A 168 26.41 11.12 5.52
C GLN A 168 25.70 10.16 6.49
N LEU A 169 26.44 9.21 7.08
CA LEU A 169 25.92 8.27 8.07
C LEU A 169 25.55 8.94 9.39
N LYS A 170 26.16 10.07 9.73
CA LYS A 170 25.82 10.88 10.92
C LYS A 170 24.68 11.85 10.68
N ALA A 171 24.28 12.07 9.43
CA ALA A 171 23.20 12.99 9.11
C ALA A 171 21.86 12.45 9.61
N THR A 172 21.11 13.31 10.31
CA THR A 172 19.77 13.00 10.85
C THR A 172 18.66 13.59 9.99
N LYS A 173 19.00 14.46 9.03
CA LYS A 173 18.08 15.08 8.06
C LYS A 173 18.64 14.95 6.65
N LEU A 174 17.74 14.90 5.67
CA LEU A 174 18.09 14.80 4.25
C LEU A 174 18.97 15.98 3.79
N GLU A 175 18.71 17.19 4.29
CA GLU A 175 19.50 18.38 3.95
C GLU A 175 20.95 18.29 4.41
N ASP A 176 21.18 17.78 5.63
CA ASP A 176 22.52 17.61 6.20
C ASP A 176 23.29 16.50 5.46
N PHE A 177 22.57 15.43 5.09
CA PHE A 177 23.12 14.37 4.26
C PHE A 177 23.63 14.91 2.91
N ASN A 178 22.86 15.81 2.29
CA ASN A 178 23.19 16.41 0.99
C ASN A 178 24.34 17.43 1.08
N LYS A 179 24.59 18.03 2.25
CA LYS A 179 25.67 19.00 2.48
C LYS A 179 27.04 18.35 2.74
N CYS A 180 27.11 17.05 2.99
CA CYS A 180 28.36 16.34 3.23
C CYS A 180 29.30 16.34 2.00
N LYS A 181 30.54 16.77 2.20
CA LYS A 181 31.58 16.90 1.16
C LYS A 181 32.67 15.84 1.27
#